data_AF-A0A0F9A107-F1
#
_entry.id   AF-A0A0F9A107-F1
#
_cell.length_a   1.000
_cell.length_b   1.000
_cell.length_c   1.000
_cell.angle_alpha   90.00
_cell.angle_beta   90.00
_cell.angle_gamma   90.00
#
_symmetry.space_group_name_H-M   'P 1'
#
loop_
_entity.id
_entity.type
_entity.pdbx_description
1 polymer ?
#
loop_
_entity_poly.entity_id
_entity_poly.type
_entity_poly.pdbx_seq_one_letter_code
_entity_poly.pdbx_strand_id
1 'polypeptide(L)'
;MPDGHGIDQASQRATGAAERSAQGGGGGGDFVNKVILPTDQDSARLLFLTLNEDVYSGKFHRVPSVAKSGKQFWESIACGTEVGRSCAQCASQAQVEAQDQFLFWVFLRYYDFTTTGEKRQQVQVGNAIRYRETVNQVRLFQYAISHLTVLTTMASRLGPLAFETEGNQQAGRDWDWVRNGVRGSTSTTYSLIPVNDPTVLPADLDTLAADLPDLEKVAFNEVRHCPQLGGAPTPTVVQVPAAEGVATAPTTTPSTGAIAGIDQL
;
A
#
# COMPACT_ATOMS: atom_id res chain seq x y z
N MET A 1 40.11 22.50 46.94
CA MET A 1 39.89 23.95 47.08
C MET A 1 40.91 24.63 46.19
N PRO A 2 40.53 25.34 45.11
CA PRO A 2 39.31 26.12 44.98
C PRO A 2 38.33 25.63 43.89
N ASP A 3 37.03 25.78 44.20
CA ASP A 3 35.92 26.39 43.46
C ASP A 3 36.19 26.74 41.98
N GLY A 4 35.31 26.50 41.00
CA GLY A 4 33.89 26.23 41.00
C GLY A 4 33.32 26.94 39.78
N HIS A 5 32.67 26.23 38.86
CA HIS A 5 31.70 26.78 37.91
C HIS A 5 30.85 25.63 37.37
N GLY A 6 29.59 25.61 37.77
CA GLY A 6 28.58 24.74 37.20
C GLY A 6 28.16 25.22 35.82
N ILE A 7 27.77 24.26 34.97
CA ILE A 7 26.80 24.50 33.90
C ILE A 7 25.90 23.26 33.84
N ASP A 8 24.69 23.44 34.35
CA ASP A 8 23.51 22.67 33.97
C ASP A 8 23.33 22.76 32.45
N GLN A 9 23.30 21.61 31.76
CA GLN A 9 22.50 21.45 30.54
C GLN A 9 21.86 20.07 30.53
N ALA A 10 20.75 19.98 31.25
CA ALA A 10 19.65 19.14 30.83
C ALA A 10 19.05 19.69 29.53
N SER A 11 18.48 18.80 28.74
CA SER A 11 17.55 19.07 27.64
C SER A 11 18.17 19.56 26.33
N GLN A 12 18.24 18.63 25.37
CA GLN A 12 17.68 18.78 24.01
C GLN A 12 18.04 17.53 23.18
N ARG A 13 17.41 16.39 23.47
CA ARG A 13 17.19 15.39 22.41
C ARG A 13 16.09 15.96 21.54
N ALA A 14 16.51 16.67 20.50
CA ALA A 14 15.64 17.16 19.45
C ALA A 14 14.86 15.97 18.88
N THR A 15 13.57 15.90 19.23
CA THR A 15 12.54 15.22 18.46
C THR A 15 12.45 15.95 17.12
N GLY A 16 13.34 15.59 16.20
CA GLY A 16 13.28 15.99 14.80
C GLY A 16 12.13 15.27 14.11
N ALA A 17 10.89 15.59 14.50
CA ALA A 17 9.72 15.38 13.69
C ALA A 17 9.82 16.36 12.51
N ALA A 18 10.68 16.02 11.55
CA ALA A 18 10.71 16.71 10.28
C ALA A 18 9.33 16.59 9.66
N GLU A 19 8.67 17.74 9.51
CA GLU A 19 7.44 17.94 8.76
C GLU A 19 7.63 17.37 7.35
N ARG A 20 7.28 16.10 7.17
CA ARG A 20 7.16 15.51 5.84
C ARG A 20 5.85 16.05 5.29
N SER A 21 5.92 17.06 4.44
CA SER A 21 4.79 17.47 3.61
C SER A 21 4.15 16.23 2.99
N ALA A 22 2.89 16.00 3.32
CA ALA A 22 2.05 14.99 2.69
C ALA A 22 1.68 15.49 1.29
N GLN A 23 2.62 15.36 0.35
CA GLN A 23 2.30 15.43 -1.07
C GLN A 23 2.35 14.00 -1.59
N GLY A 24 1.17 13.52 -2.01
CA GLY A 24 1.04 12.29 -2.77
C GLY A 24 1.93 12.33 -4.00
N GLY A 25 2.42 11.15 -4.40
CA GLY A 25 2.97 10.90 -5.72
C GLY A 25 4.03 11.90 -6.19
N GLY A 26 5.10 12.07 -5.43
CA GLY A 26 6.28 12.77 -5.93
C GLY A 26 6.89 11.97 -7.06
N GLY A 27 6.57 12.35 -8.31
CA GLY A 27 7.30 11.93 -9.51
C GLY A 27 8.79 12.20 -9.30
N GLY A 28 9.52 11.14 -8.99
CA GLY A 28 10.87 11.19 -8.50
C GLY A 28 11.72 10.15 -9.19
N GLY A 29 12.08 10.43 -10.45
CA GLY A 29 13.08 9.67 -11.20
C GLY A 29 12.66 8.28 -11.64
N ASP A 30 13.53 7.65 -12.43
CA ASP A 30 13.37 6.37 -13.12
C ASP A 30 13.17 5.14 -12.21
N PHE A 31 12.70 5.31 -10.97
CA PHE A 31 12.78 4.31 -9.91
C PHE A 31 11.50 3.49 -9.73
N VAL A 32 11.67 2.24 -9.27
CA VAL A 32 10.57 1.36 -8.90
C VAL A 32 9.71 1.99 -7.79
N ASN A 33 8.47 2.33 -8.12
CA ASN A 33 7.53 2.96 -7.20
C ASN A 33 7.10 1.99 -6.08
N LYS A 34 7.15 2.46 -4.83
CA LYS A 34 6.80 1.65 -3.65
C LYS A 34 5.35 1.85 -3.23
N VAL A 35 4.77 0.84 -2.57
CA VAL A 35 3.52 0.99 -1.81
C VAL A 35 3.79 1.75 -0.52
N ILE A 36 3.15 2.91 -0.32
CA ILE A 36 3.37 3.75 0.88
C ILE A 36 2.02 4.22 1.44
N LEU A 37 1.80 3.96 2.73
CA LEU A 37 0.62 4.40 3.48
C LEU A 37 1.07 5.45 4.52
N PRO A 38 0.81 6.75 4.30
CA PRO A 38 1.39 7.80 5.13
C PRO A 38 0.68 8.00 6.47
N THR A 39 -0.62 7.76 6.54
CA THR A 39 -1.48 8.13 7.68
C THR A 39 -2.11 6.90 8.31
N ASP A 40 -2.60 7.04 9.55
CA ASP A 40 -3.39 6.00 10.19
C ASP A 40 -4.65 5.76 9.36
N GLN A 41 -5.07 4.49 9.26
CA GLN A 41 -6.25 4.06 8.49
C GLN A 41 -6.19 4.33 6.99
N ASP A 42 -5.04 4.76 6.45
CA ASP A 42 -4.80 4.68 5.01
C ASP A 42 -4.66 3.21 4.61
N SER A 43 -5.15 2.86 3.42
CA SER A 43 -5.10 1.50 2.92
C SER A 43 -4.76 1.43 1.43
N ALA A 44 -4.27 0.27 1.01
CA ALA A 44 -3.98 -0.07 -0.38
C ALA A 44 -4.66 -1.38 -0.73
N ARG A 45 -5.41 -1.40 -1.84
CA ARG A 45 -5.91 -2.65 -2.42
C ARG A 45 -4.93 -3.18 -3.44
N LEU A 46 -4.42 -4.38 -3.20
CA LEU A 46 -3.35 -4.98 -3.98
C LEU A 46 -3.55 -6.47 -4.22
N LEU A 47 -2.90 -6.98 -5.25
CA LEU A 47 -2.75 -8.40 -5.54
C LEU A 47 -1.26 -8.73 -5.49
N PHE A 48 -0.85 -9.78 -4.79
CA PHE A 48 0.55 -10.21 -4.78
C PHE A 48 0.90 -10.90 -6.09
N LEU A 49 2.07 -10.57 -6.64
CA LEU A 49 2.61 -11.14 -7.88
C LEU A 49 3.82 -12.04 -7.63
N THR A 50 4.33 -12.08 -6.40
CA THR A 50 5.48 -12.89 -5.98
C THR A 50 4.98 -14.00 -5.08
N LEU A 51 5.30 -15.25 -5.43
CA LEU A 51 5.04 -16.42 -4.57
C LEU A 51 5.76 -16.26 -3.23
N ASN A 52 5.25 -16.89 -2.18
CA ASN A 52 5.81 -16.73 -0.84
C ASN A 52 7.27 -17.22 -0.73
N GLU A 53 7.67 -18.17 -1.56
CA GLU A 53 9.03 -18.73 -1.61
C GLU A 53 10.02 -17.84 -2.40
N ASP A 54 9.50 -16.97 -3.27
CA ASP A 54 10.30 -16.05 -4.10
C ASP A 54 10.51 -14.68 -3.44
N VAL A 55 10.13 -14.55 -2.17
CA VAL A 55 10.28 -13.32 -1.40
C VAL A 55 11.75 -13.05 -1.14
N TYR A 56 12.23 -11.89 -1.58
CA TYR A 56 13.55 -11.43 -1.13
C TYR A 56 13.45 -10.84 0.27
N SER A 57 14.27 -11.33 1.19
CA SER A 57 14.42 -10.76 2.54
C SER A 57 15.89 -10.67 2.92
N GLY A 58 16.27 -9.62 3.65
CA GLY A 58 17.64 -9.43 4.10
C GLY A 58 17.85 -8.09 4.80
N LYS A 59 19.11 -7.74 5.09
CA LYS A 59 19.48 -6.44 5.65
C LYS A 59 19.53 -5.35 4.60
N PHE A 60 19.01 -4.17 4.91
CA PHE A 60 19.02 -3.00 4.03
C PHE A 60 19.62 -1.79 4.72
N HIS A 61 20.55 -1.12 4.04
CA HIS A 61 21.00 0.21 4.42
C HIS A 61 20.08 1.27 3.84
N ARG A 62 19.86 2.34 4.60
CA ARG A 62 19.16 3.52 4.12
C ARG A 62 20.18 4.56 3.66
N VAL A 63 20.26 4.81 2.36
CA VAL A 63 21.27 5.68 1.75
C VAL A 63 20.62 6.94 1.15
N PRO A 64 21.28 8.10 1.24
CA PRO A 64 20.81 9.30 0.55
C PRO A 64 21.01 9.14 -0.95
N SER A 65 20.01 9.56 -1.73
CA SER A 65 20.01 9.56 -3.19
C SER A 65 19.43 10.87 -3.73
N VAL A 66 19.67 11.15 -5.01
CA VAL A 66 19.25 12.40 -5.66
C VAL A 66 18.53 12.07 -6.95
N ALA A 67 17.28 12.53 -7.08
CA ALA A 67 16.47 12.32 -8.27
C ALA A 67 17.02 13.17 -9.44
N LYS A 68 16.61 12.85 -10.68
CA LYS A 68 16.93 13.70 -11.86
C LYS A 68 16.50 15.16 -11.69
N SER A 69 15.46 15.40 -10.90
CA SER A 69 14.98 16.74 -10.55
C SER A 69 15.84 17.48 -9.51
N GLY A 70 16.92 16.86 -9.01
CA GLY A 70 17.76 17.40 -7.93
C GLY A 70 17.21 17.18 -6.53
N LYS A 71 16.00 16.62 -6.38
CA LYS A 71 15.39 16.35 -5.08
C LYS A 71 16.13 15.21 -4.35
N GLN A 72 16.58 15.47 -3.13
CA GLN A 72 17.14 14.45 -2.26
C GLN A 72 16.04 13.53 -1.72
N PHE A 73 16.34 12.23 -1.67
CA PHE A 73 15.49 11.21 -1.08
C PHE A 73 16.33 10.09 -0.46
N TRP A 74 15.66 9.12 0.16
CA TRP A 74 16.33 7.98 0.79
C TRP A 74 15.98 6.70 0.04
N GLU A 75 17.00 5.96 -0.36
CA GLU A 75 16.89 4.62 -0.93
C GLU A 75 17.19 3.57 0.12
N SER A 76 16.64 2.38 -0.06
CA SER A 76 16.96 1.19 0.72
C SER A 76 17.69 0.23 -0.20
N ILE A 77 18.94 -0.10 0.12
CA ILE A 77 19.80 -0.98 -0.67
C ILE A 77 20.21 -2.16 0.20
N ALA A 78 20.10 -3.38 -0.33
CA ALA A 78 20.49 -4.59 0.38
C ALA A 78 21.98 -4.60 0.74
N CYS A 79 22.27 -5.15 1.91
CA CYS A 79 23.62 -5.29 2.43
C CYS A 79 24.33 -6.46 1.73
N GLY A 80 25.34 -6.14 0.91
CA GLY A 80 26.09 -7.15 0.15
C GLY A 80 26.81 -8.19 1.00
N THR A 81 27.15 -7.90 2.26
CA THR A 81 27.98 -8.81 3.07
C THR A 81 27.27 -10.11 3.40
N GLU A 82 25.93 -10.13 3.45
CA GLU A 82 25.14 -11.35 3.71
C GLU A 82 25.28 -12.40 2.59
N VAL A 83 25.59 -11.93 1.37
CA VAL A 83 25.79 -12.76 0.18
C VAL A 83 27.25 -12.79 -0.27
N GLY A 84 28.19 -12.45 0.63
CA GLY A 84 29.62 -12.45 0.34
C GLY A 84 30.09 -11.35 -0.62
N ARG A 85 29.26 -10.35 -0.92
CA ARG A 85 29.61 -9.19 -1.74
C ARG A 85 30.14 -8.05 -0.86
N SER A 86 30.98 -7.18 -1.43
CA SER A 86 31.42 -5.97 -0.73
C SER A 86 30.25 -5.01 -0.51
N CYS A 87 30.12 -4.45 0.69
CA CYS A 87 29.13 -3.40 0.98
C CYS A 87 29.82 -2.08 1.33
N ALA A 88 29.63 -1.06 0.49
CA ALA A 88 30.19 0.27 0.71
C ALA A 88 29.71 0.92 2.01
N GLN A 89 28.47 0.62 2.44
CA GLN A 89 27.89 1.20 3.64
C GLN A 89 28.47 0.59 4.92
N CYS A 90 28.67 -0.73 4.94
CA CYS A 90 29.39 -1.41 6.03
C CYS A 90 30.87 -1.00 6.11
N ALA A 91 31.51 -0.76 4.97
CA ALA A 91 32.90 -0.31 4.90
C ALA A 91 33.08 1.18 5.27
N SER A 92 31.99 1.95 5.32
CA SER A 92 32.04 3.37 5.66
C SER A 92 32.30 3.59 7.15
N GLN A 93 33.03 4.66 7.49
CA GLN A 93 33.33 5.02 8.89
C GLN A 93 32.07 5.34 9.71
N ALA A 94 30.98 5.74 9.05
CA ALA A 94 29.73 6.07 9.72
C ALA A 94 28.93 4.83 10.17
N GLN A 95 29.27 3.63 9.67
CA GLN A 95 28.59 2.36 9.95
C GLN A 95 27.08 2.50 10.08
N VAL A 96 26.41 2.85 8.97
CA VAL A 96 24.94 3.00 8.96
C VAL A 96 24.29 1.65 9.25
N GLU A 97 23.57 1.56 10.37
CA GLU A 97 22.88 0.34 10.79
C GLU A 97 21.90 -0.13 9.70
N ALA A 98 22.03 -1.39 9.31
CA ALA A 98 21.14 -2.02 8.35
C ALA A 98 19.91 -2.58 9.07
N GLN A 99 18.74 -2.48 8.43
CA GLN A 99 17.48 -2.97 8.97
C GLN A 99 17.00 -4.17 8.16
N ASP A 100 16.45 -5.17 8.85
CA ASP A 100 15.89 -6.33 8.18
C ASP A 100 14.56 -5.94 7.49
N GLN A 101 14.48 -6.17 6.18
CA GLN A 101 13.31 -5.85 5.35
C GLN A 101 13.03 -6.99 4.37
N PHE A 102 11.87 -6.94 3.74
CA PHE A 102 11.47 -7.86 2.68
C PHE A 102 10.83 -7.11 1.51
N LEU A 103 10.84 -7.73 0.34
CA LEU A 103 10.30 -7.21 -0.91
C LEU A 103 9.30 -8.21 -1.53
N PHE A 104 8.20 -7.69 -2.04
CA PHE A 104 7.30 -8.39 -2.97
C PHE A 104 7.02 -7.50 -4.18
N TRP A 105 6.69 -8.12 -5.30
CA TRP A 105 5.92 -7.46 -6.33
C TRP A 105 4.44 -7.53 -6.05
N VAL A 106 3.75 -6.41 -6.24
CA VAL A 106 2.29 -6.34 -6.12
C VAL A 106 1.69 -5.56 -7.28
N PHE A 107 0.53 -5.98 -7.75
CA PHE A 107 -0.32 -5.15 -8.59
C PHE A 107 -1.19 -4.27 -7.69
N LEU A 108 -0.90 -2.97 -7.66
CA LEU A 108 -1.66 -2.01 -6.86
C LEU A 108 -2.84 -1.51 -7.67
N ARG A 109 -4.06 -1.77 -7.19
CA ARG A 109 -5.29 -1.27 -7.82
C ARG A 109 -5.52 0.19 -7.47
N TYR A 110 -5.60 0.48 -6.18
CA TYR A 110 -5.84 1.83 -5.68
C TYR A 110 -5.37 1.99 -4.23
N TYR A 111 -5.22 3.25 -3.84
CA TYR A 111 -5.14 3.65 -2.44
C TYR A 111 -6.48 4.22 -1.98
N ASP A 112 -6.85 3.96 -0.73
CA ASP A 112 -7.91 4.69 -0.03
C ASP A 112 -7.28 5.49 1.11
N PHE A 113 -7.31 6.81 0.98
CA PHE A 113 -6.75 7.72 1.97
C PHE A 113 -7.82 8.28 2.90
N THR A 114 -7.39 8.64 4.10
CA THR A 114 -8.17 9.38 5.10
C THR A 114 -8.25 10.88 4.84
N THR A 115 -7.42 11.39 3.93
CA THR A 115 -7.23 12.81 3.64
C THR A 115 -7.48 13.13 2.17
N THR A 116 -7.95 14.35 1.89
CA THR A 116 -8.16 14.86 0.53
C THR A 116 -6.85 14.98 -0.27
N GLY A 117 -6.94 15.08 -1.59
CA GLY A 117 -5.78 15.27 -2.47
C GLY A 117 -6.18 15.48 -3.93
N GLU A 118 -5.31 16.09 -4.74
CA GLU A 118 -5.64 16.56 -6.10
C GLU A 118 -6.09 15.46 -7.07
N LYS A 119 -5.57 14.24 -6.93
CA LYS A 119 -5.89 13.09 -7.79
C LYS A 119 -6.86 12.09 -7.14
N ARG A 120 -7.55 12.50 -6.07
CA ARG A 120 -8.34 11.59 -5.24
C ARG A 120 -9.84 11.83 -5.43
N GLN A 121 -10.57 10.75 -5.65
CA GLN A 121 -12.02 10.76 -5.70
C GLN A 121 -12.59 10.43 -4.32
N GLN A 122 -13.55 11.21 -3.84
CA GLN A 122 -14.28 10.87 -2.63
C GLN A 122 -15.16 9.64 -2.87
N VAL A 123 -15.03 8.62 -2.02
CA VAL A 123 -15.79 7.37 -2.10
C VAL A 123 -16.31 6.98 -0.71
N GLN A 124 -17.45 6.30 -0.68
CA GLN A 124 -18.01 5.72 0.55
C GLN A 124 -17.52 4.27 0.67
N VAL A 125 -16.82 3.94 1.74
CA VAL A 125 -16.35 2.59 2.05
C VAL A 125 -16.96 2.16 3.38
N GLY A 126 -17.99 1.30 3.31
CA GLY A 126 -18.85 1.01 4.46
C GLY A 126 -19.49 2.30 4.98
N ASN A 127 -19.26 2.63 6.25
CA ASN A 127 -19.78 3.84 6.89
C ASN A 127 -18.80 5.03 6.87
N ALA A 128 -17.60 4.87 6.29
CA ALA A 128 -16.57 5.90 6.26
C ALA A 128 -16.43 6.53 4.88
N ILE A 129 -16.15 7.83 4.86
CA ILE A 129 -15.70 8.54 3.65
C ILE A 129 -14.20 8.33 3.52
N ARG A 130 -13.76 7.93 2.32
CA ARG A 130 -12.35 7.79 1.93
C ARG A 130 -12.09 8.58 0.66
N TYR A 131 -10.81 8.83 0.38
CA TYR A 131 -10.35 9.51 -0.82
C TYR A 131 -9.48 8.55 -1.64
N ARG A 132 -10.07 8.02 -2.72
CA ARG A 132 -9.48 6.97 -3.54
C ARG A 132 -8.59 7.54 -4.63
N GLU A 133 -7.38 6.99 -4.75
CA GLU A 133 -6.48 7.23 -5.89
C GLU A 133 -6.30 5.92 -6.66
N THR A 134 -6.90 5.82 -7.85
CA THR A 134 -6.76 4.65 -8.72
C THR A 134 -5.41 4.65 -9.40
N VAL A 135 -4.71 3.51 -9.33
CA VAL A 135 -3.35 3.34 -9.84
C VAL A 135 -3.32 2.29 -10.95
N ASN A 136 -3.77 1.06 -10.68
CA ASN A 136 -3.71 -0.09 -11.58
C ASN A 136 -2.32 -0.33 -12.21
N GLN A 137 -1.29 -0.39 -11.36
CA GLN A 137 0.09 -0.59 -11.81
C GLN A 137 0.85 -1.48 -10.83
N VAL A 138 1.89 -2.14 -11.34
CA VAL A 138 2.83 -2.86 -10.49
C VAL A 138 3.62 -1.90 -9.61
N ARG A 139 3.83 -2.30 -8.36
CA ARG A 139 4.57 -1.58 -7.34
C ARG A 139 5.45 -2.54 -6.55
N LEU A 140 6.52 -2.00 -6.00
CA LEU A 140 7.33 -2.70 -5.02
C LEU A 140 6.68 -2.57 -3.63
N PHE A 141 6.40 -3.71 -3.01
CA PHE A 141 5.94 -3.78 -1.65
C PHE A 141 7.15 -4.07 -0.75
N GLN A 142 7.67 -3.02 -0.10
CA GLN A 142 8.87 -3.11 0.73
C GLN A 142 8.58 -2.62 2.15
N TYR A 143 8.72 -3.50 3.12
CA TYR A 143 8.43 -3.23 4.53
C TYR A 143 9.46 -3.90 5.46
N ALA A 144 9.49 -3.47 6.72
CA ALA A 144 10.32 -4.09 7.75
C ALA A 144 9.92 -5.55 7.99
N ILE A 145 10.89 -6.41 8.30
CA ILE A 145 10.67 -7.87 8.48
C ILE A 145 9.64 -8.19 9.56
N SER A 146 9.45 -7.32 10.55
CA SER A 146 8.43 -7.47 11.60
C SER A 146 7.00 -7.55 11.05
N HIS A 147 6.75 -7.05 9.84
CA HIS A 147 5.44 -7.12 9.18
C HIS A 147 5.25 -8.39 8.34
N LEU A 148 6.33 -9.15 8.07
CA LEU A 148 6.25 -10.40 7.30
C LEU A 148 5.39 -11.44 8.01
N THR A 149 5.40 -11.46 9.35
CA THR A 149 4.58 -12.38 10.16
C THR A 149 3.09 -12.29 9.84
N VAL A 150 2.58 -11.09 9.52
CA VAL A 150 1.17 -10.90 9.16
C VAL A 150 0.87 -11.59 7.82
N LEU A 151 1.79 -11.46 6.84
CA LEU A 151 1.67 -12.07 5.53
C LEU A 151 1.73 -13.60 5.62
N THR A 152 2.74 -14.14 6.33
CA THR A 152 2.92 -15.61 6.47
C THR A 152 1.76 -16.26 7.24
N THR A 153 1.20 -15.56 8.24
CA THR A 153 0.01 -16.02 8.96
C THR A 153 -1.20 -16.09 8.03
N MET A 154 -1.42 -15.07 7.19
CA MET A 154 -2.53 -15.09 6.24
C MET A 154 -2.36 -16.18 5.20
N ALA A 155 -1.14 -16.36 4.69
CA ALA A 155 -0.82 -17.42 3.74
C ALA A 155 -1.14 -18.81 4.30
N SER A 156 -0.71 -19.06 5.54
CA SER A 156 -0.94 -20.35 6.20
C SER A 156 -2.41 -20.64 6.46
N ARG A 157 -3.25 -19.60 6.59
CA ARG A 157 -4.68 -19.73 6.92
C ARG A 157 -5.57 -19.78 5.69
N LEU A 158 -5.22 -19.08 4.62
CA LEU A 158 -6.09 -18.82 3.48
C LEU A 158 -5.52 -19.32 2.15
N GLY A 159 -4.33 -19.92 2.15
CA GLY A 159 -3.60 -20.35 0.96
C GLY A 159 -2.58 -19.32 0.47
N PRO A 160 -1.93 -19.56 -0.68
CA PRO A 160 -0.93 -18.66 -1.26
C PRO A 160 -1.43 -17.21 -1.35
N LEU A 161 -0.52 -16.25 -1.08
CA LEU A 161 -0.87 -14.82 -1.18
C LEU A 161 -0.92 -14.35 -2.64
N ALA A 162 0.03 -14.86 -3.42
CA ALA A 162 0.18 -14.58 -4.83
C ALA A 162 -1.00 -15.13 -5.62
N PHE A 163 -1.25 -14.51 -6.77
CA PHE A 163 -2.08 -15.18 -7.77
C PHE A 163 -1.32 -16.39 -8.33
N GLU A 164 -2.08 -17.43 -8.64
CA GLU A 164 -1.59 -18.64 -9.30
C GLU A 164 -2.46 -18.90 -10.52
N THR A 165 -1.81 -19.33 -11.60
CA THR A 165 -2.50 -19.74 -12.81
C THR A 165 -2.39 -21.25 -12.92
N GLU A 166 -3.50 -21.94 -12.63
CA GLU A 166 -3.60 -23.38 -12.76
C GLU A 166 -4.42 -23.73 -14.00
N GLY A 167 -3.73 -24.09 -15.09
CA GLY A 167 -4.35 -24.32 -16.39
C GLY A 167 -4.91 -23.05 -17.01
N ASN A 168 -6.22 -23.01 -17.30
CA ASN A 168 -6.93 -21.84 -17.85
C ASN A 168 -7.66 -21.02 -16.76
N GLN A 169 -7.42 -21.30 -15.48
CA GLN A 169 -8.03 -20.58 -14.37
C GLN A 169 -6.98 -19.77 -13.64
N GLN A 170 -7.14 -18.45 -13.64
CA GLN A 170 -6.38 -17.57 -12.76
C GLN A 170 -7.08 -17.52 -11.40
N ALA A 171 -6.42 -18.02 -10.37
CA ALA A 171 -6.86 -17.96 -8.99
C ALA A 171 -6.02 -16.89 -8.28
N GLY A 172 -6.69 -15.90 -7.69
CA GLY A 172 -6.01 -14.84 -6.98
C GLY A 172 -6.99 -14.06 -6.13
N ARG A 173 -6.48 -13.39 -5.11
CA ARG A 173 -7.30 -12.60 -4.20
C ARG A 173 -6.69 -11.22 -4.02
N ASP A 174 -7.53 -10.20 -4.10
CA ASP A 174 -7.16 -8.88 -3.62
C ASP A 174 -7.04 -8.87 -2.10
N TRP A 175 -6.11 -8.05 -1.62
CA TRP A 175 -5.88 -7.82 -0.21
C TRP A 175 -5.93 -6.33 0.07
N ASP A 176 -6.57 -5.96 1.17
CA ASP A 176 -6.43 -4.62 1.74
C ASP A 176 -5.26 -4.63 2.72
N TRP A 177 -4.21 -3.92 2.36
CA TRP A 177 -3.11 -3.59 3.26
C TRP A 177 -3.45 -2.30 3.98
N VAL A 178 -3.68 -2.36 5.29
CA VAL A 178 -4.15 -1.24 6.10
C VAL A 178 -3.09 -0.84 7.11
N ARG A 179 -2.74 0.44 7.15
CA ARG A 179 -1.86 0.99 8.18
C ARG A 179 -2.66 1.30 9.45
N ASN A 180 -2.17 0.83 10.59
CA ASN A 180 -2.71 1.18 11.90
C ASN A 180 -1.65 1.92 12.73
N GLY A 181 -2.07 3.03 13.34
CA GLY A 181 -1.24 3.86 14.22
C GLY A 181 -0.95 5.23 13.63
N VAL A 182 -0.73 6.21 14.51
CA VAL A 182 -0.57 7.62 14.13
C VAL A 182 0.64 7.82 13.21
N ARG A 183 0.53 8.76 12.28
CA ARG A 183 1.64 9.16 11.40
C ARG A 183 2.87 9.53 12.22
N GLY A 184 4.03 8.97 11.87
CA GLY A 184 5.28 9.23 12.58
C GLY A 184 5.43 8.50 13.92
N SER A 185 4.43 7.72 14.34
CA SER A 185 4.53 6.87 15.52
C SER A 185 5.48 5.70 15.28
N THR A 186 6.29 5.39 16.30
CA THR A 186 7.14 4.19 16.34
C THR A 186 6.31 2.90 16.46
N SER A 187 5.07 2.99 16.92
CA SER A 187 4.15 1.85 17.09
C SER A 187 3.24 1.64 15.87
N THR A 188 3.77 1.83 14.66
CA THR A 188 3.01 1.55 13.43
C THR A 188 2.87 0.04 13.25
N THR A 189 1.64 -0.44 13.06
CA THR A 189 1.34 -1.83 12.71
C THR A 189 0.55 -1.87 11.41
N TYR A 190 0.40 -3.05 10.83
CA TYR A 190 -0.36 -3.23 9.60
C TYR A 190 -1.23 -4.47 9.70
N SER A 191 -2.38 -4.39 9.02
CA SER A 191 -3.30 -5.51 8.85
C SER A 191 -3.37 -5.87 7.38
N LEU A 192 -3.40 -7.18 7.09
CA LEU A 192 -3.72 -7.70 5.78
C LEU A 192 -5.12 -8.32 5.84
N ILE A 193 -6.06 -7.75 5.10
CA ILE A 193 -7.47 -8.17 5.12
C ILE A 193 -7.80 -8.79 3.77
N PRO A 194 -8.29 -10.04 3.71
CA PRO A 194 -8.70 -10.66 2.46
C PRO A 194 -9.95 -9.98 1.91
N VAL A 195 -9.94 -9.65 0.62
CA VAL A 195 -11.15 -9.25 -0.11
C VAL A 195 -11.88 -10.52 -0.53
N ASN A 196 -13.17 -10.62 -0.22
CA ASN A 196 -13.99 -11.80 -0.54
C ASN A 196 -14.78 -11.65 -1.85
N ASP A 197 -14.84 -10.43 -2.39
CA ASP A 197 -15.55 -10.18 -3.63
C ASP A 197 -14.77 -10.75 -4.82
N PRO A 198 -15.46 -11.39 -5.79
CA PRO A 198 -14.81 -11.91 -6.99
C PRO A 198 -14.13 -10.75 -7.71
N THR A 199 -12.81 -10.86 -7.83
CA THR A 199 -11.99 -9.81 -8.41
C THR A 199 -11.72 -10.18 -9.87
N VAL A 200 -12.04 -9.28 -10.80
CA VAL A 200 -11.61 -9.44 -12.19
C VAL A 200 -10.10 -9.20 -12.25
N LEU A 201 -9.38 -10.28 -12.57
CA LEU A 201 -7.94 -10.23 -12.80
C LEU A 201 -7.69 -9.61 -14.19
N PRO A 202 -6.70 -8.70 -14.32
CA PRO A 202 -6.23 -8.23 -15.62
C PRO A 202 -5.83 -9.40 -16.52
N ALA A 203 -6.23 -9.36 -17.81
CA ALA A 203 -6.02 -10.45 -18.76
C ALA A 203 -4.53 -10.82 -18.98
N ASP A 204 -3.62 -9.88 -18.73
CA ASP A 204 -2.18 -10.03 -18.98
C ASP A 204 -1.36 -10.15 -17.69
N LEU A 205 -1.98 -10.50 -16.56
CA LEU A 205 -1.29 -10.50 -15.26
C LEU A 205 -0.17 -11.56 -15.18
N ASP A 206 -0.32 -12.70 -15.86
CA ASP A 206 0.72 -13.73 -16.01
C ASP A 206 1.95 -13.20 -16.74
N THR A 207 1.74 -12.63 -17.93
CA THR A 207 2.79 -12.01 -18.75
C THR A 207 3.48 -10.90 -17.96
N LEU A 208 2.68 -10.07 -17.29
CA LEU A 208 3.18 -8.98 -16.46
C LEU A 208 4.07 -9.49 -15.32
N ALA A 209 3.67 -10.56 -14.63
CA ALA A 209 4.44 -11.15 -13.53
C ALA A 209 5.74 -11.80 -14.01
N ALA A 210 5.70 -12.51 -15.14
CA ALA A 210 6.87 -13.15 -15.75
C ALA A 210 7.92 -12.12 -16.21
N ASP A 211 7.50 -10.93 -16.61
CA ASP A 211 8.37 -9.83 -17.05
C ASP A 211 8.97 -9.03 -15.89
N LEU A 212 8.59 -9.30 -14.63
CA LEU A 212 9.09 -8.52 -13.51
C LEU A 212 10.56 -8.82 -13.23
N PRO A 213 11.36 -7.78 -12.92
CA PRO A 213 12.73 -7.98 -12.52
C PRO A 213 12.83 -8.83 -11.26
N ASP A 214 13.88 -9.66 -11.24
CA ASP A 214 14.28 -10.40 -10.05
C ASP A 214 14.43 -9.46 -8.82
N LEU A 215 13.82 -9.85 -7.70
CA LEU A 215 13.77 -9.02 -6.50
C LEU A 215 15.15 -8.84 -5.84
N GLU A 216 16.05 -9.82 -5.93
CA GLU A 216 17.43 -9.69 -5.46
C GLU A 216 18.16 -8.60 -6.25
N LYS A 217 18.04 -8.60 -7.58
CA LYS A 217 18.63 -7.55 -8.43
C LYS A 217 18.06 -6.16 -8.13
N VAL A 218 16.77 -6.07 -7.82
CA VAL A 218 16.16 -4.81 -7.36
C VAL A 218 16.71 -4.40 -5.99
N ALA A 219 16.84 -5.36 -5.06
CA ALA A 219 17.34 -5.12 -3.71
C ALA A 219 18.77 -4.58 -3.71
N PHE A 220 19.64 -5.09 -4.59
CA PHE A 220 21.02 -4.61 -4.78
C PHE A 220 21.14 -3.38 -5.68
N ASN A 221 20.01 -2.78 -6.10
CA ASN A 221 19.97 -1.57 -6.91
C ASN A 221 20.65 -1.73 -8.30
N GLU A 222 20.68 -2.97 -8.81
CA GLU A 222 21.15 -3.33 -10.17
C GLU A 222 20.08 -2.99 -11.21
N VAL A 223 18.80 -3.13 -10.83
CA VAL A 223 17.65 -2.71 -11.62
C VAL A 223 17.00 -1.50 -10.97
N ARG A 224 17.10 -0.36 -11.64
CA ARG A 224 16.50 0.91 -11.18
C ARG A 224 15.19 1.23 -11.88
N HIS A 225 15.13 0.91 -13.18
CA HIS A 225 13.99 1.20 -14.05
C HIS A 225 13.38 -0.09 -14.58
N CYS A 226 12.06 -0.17 -14.55
CA CYS A 226 11.30 -1.23 -15.23
C CYS A 226 10.20 -0.55 -16.06
N PRO A 227 10.32 -0.54 -17.41
CA PRO A 227 9.39 0.15 -18.32
C PRO A 227 7.93 -0.30 -18.13
N GLN A 228 7.73 -1.57 -17.75
CA GLN A 228 6.43 -2.17 -17.50
C GLN A 228 5.71 -1.57 -16.26
N LEU A 229 6.40 -0.79 -15.42
CA LEU A 229 5.82 -0.14 -14.23
C LEU A 229 5.08 1.17 -14.53
N GLY A 230 5.05 1.62 -15.80
CA GLY A 230 4.57 2.95 -16.21
C GLY A 230 3.38 3.00 -17.17
N GLY A 231 2.90 1.86 -17.69
CA GLY A 231 1.73 1.80 -18.57
C GLY A 231 0.67 0.89 -17.97
N ALA A 232 -0.41 1.45 -17.42
CA ALA A 232 -1.55 0.62 -17.06
C ALA A 232 -2.16 0.03 -18.35
N PRO A 233 -2.52 -1.27 -18.40
CA PRO A 233 -3.59 -1.67 -19.29
C PRO A 233 -4.84 -0.89 -18.87
N THR A 234 -5.42 -0.12 -19.80
CA THR A 234 -6.65 0.65 -19.56
C THR A 234 -7.73 -0.33 -19.13
N PRO A 235 -8.28 -0.25 -17.90
CA PRO A 235 -9.39 -1.10 -17.53
C PRO A 235 -10.59 -0.75 -18.40
N THR A 236 -11.15 -1.74 -19.09
CA THR A 236 -12.47 -1.60 -19.70
C THR A 236 -13.47 -1.46 -18.55
N VAL A 237 -13.91 -0.23 -18.29
CA VAL A 237 -15.03 0.02 -17.38
C VAL A 237 -16.28 -0.56 -18.05
N VAL A 238 -16.69 -1.75 -17.63
CA VAL A 238 -18.05 -2.23 -17.91
C VAL A 238 -18.98 -1.34 -17.09
N GLN A 239 -19.66 -0.41 -17.76
CA GLN A 239 -20.76 0.31 -17.14
C GLN A 239 -21.82 -0.71 -16.74
N VAL A 240 -21.97 -0.94 -15.44
CA VAL A 240 -23.19 -1.54 -14.91
C VAL A 240 -24.31 -0.53 -15.19
N PRO A 241 -25.35 -0.88 -15.97
CA PRO A 241 -26.47 0.03 -16.20
C PRO A 241 -27.02 0.48 -14.85
N ALA A 242 -27.23 1.79 -14.70
CA ALA A 242 -28.01 2.30 -13.59
C ALA A 242 -29.33 1.53 -13.57
N ALA A 243 -29.68 0.94 -12.42
CA ALA A 243 -30.97 0.32 -12.23
C ALA A 243 -32.05 1.33 -12.64
N GLU A 244 -32.74 1.05 -13.74
CA GLU A 244 -33.86 1.87 -14.20
C GLU A 244 -34.88 1.92 -13.08
N GLY A 245 -35.33 3.14 -12.79
CA GLY A 245 -36.11 3.47 -11.62
C GLY A 245 -37.33 2.58 -11.45
N VAL A 246 -37.44 1.96 -10.27
CA VAL A 246 -38.73 1.55 -9.75
C VAL A 246 -39.50 2.83 -9.45
N ALA A 247 -40.40 3.18 -10.35
CA ALA A 247 -41.38 4.23 -10.15
C ALA A 247 -42.14 3.96 -8.85
N THR A 248 -41.94 4.82 -7.85
CA THR A 248 -42.81 4.88 -6.68
C THR A 248 -44.23 5.20 -7.14
N ALA A 249 -45.14 4.24 -6.92
CA ALA A 249 -46.56 4.42 -7.15
C ALA A 249 -47.10 5.58 -6.28
N PRO A 250 -48.05 6.37 -6.78
CA PRO A 250 -48.65 7.45 -6.00
C PRO A 250 -49.48 6.88 -4.85
N THR A 251 -49.14 7.32 -3.63
CA THR A 251 -49.92 7.11 -2.42
C THR A 251 -51.30 7.75 -2.59
N THR A 252 -52.33 6.94 -2.80
CA THR A 252 -53.73 7.38 -2.75
C THR A 252 -54.14 7.55 -1.29
N THR A 253 -54.43 8.80 -0.92
CA THR A 253 -55.08 9.22 0.31
C THR A 253 -56.45 8.52 0.46
N PRO A 254 -56.77 7.86 1.58
CA PRO A 254 -58.14 7.44 1.84
C PRO A 254 -58.98 8.66 2.22
N SER A 255 -60.02 8.93 1.42
CA SER A 255 -61.08 9.87 1.77
C SER A 255 -61.95 9.29 2.88
N THR A 256 -62.05 10.00 4.00
CA THR A 256 -62.98 9.71 5.09
C THR A 256 -64.42 9.94 4.61
N GLY A 257 -65.05 8.87 4.11
CA GLY A 257 -66.47 8.82 3.82
C GLY A 257 -67.26 8.48 5.08
N ALA A 258 -68.20 9.35 5.43
CA ALA A 258 -69.18 9.17 6.49
C ALA A 258 -70.02 7.90 6.29
N ILE A 259 -70.30 7.17 7.37
CA ILE A 259 -71.44 6.26 7.45
C ILE A 259 -72.24 6.67 8.68
N ALA A 260 -73.44 7.18 8.42
CA ALA A 260 -74.49 7.38 9.39
C ALA A 260 -75.17 6.04 9.70
N GLY A 261 -75.46 5.86 10.99
CA GLY A 261 -76.55 5.10 11.63
C GLY A 261 -77.12 3.83 11.00
N ILE A 262 -77.31 2.80 11.83
CA ILE A 262 -78.58 2.06 11.99
C ILE A 262 -78.55 1.28 13.32
N ASP A 263 -79.66 1.41 14.05
CA ASP A 263 -80.09 0.69 15.25
C ASP A 263 -80.05 -0.84 15.13
N GLN A 264 -79.83 -1.56 16.24
CA GLN A 264 -80.85 -2.40 16.92
C GLN A 264 -80.22 -3.43 17.89
N LEU A 265 -80.88 -3.52 19.05
CA LEU A 265 -80.85 -4.53 20.14
C LEU A 265 -79.72 -4.46 21.17
#